data_AF-A0A323U8C7-F1
#
_entry.id   AF-A0A323U8C7-F1
#
_cell.length_a   1.000
_cell.length_b   1.000
_cell.length_c   1.000
_cell.angle_alpha   90.00
_cell.angle_beta   90.00
_cell.angle_gamma   90.00
#
_symmetry.space_group_name_H-M   'P 1'
#
loop_
_entity.id
_entity.type
_entity.pdbx_description
1 polymer ?
#
loop_
_entity_poly.entity_id
_entity_poly.type
_entity_poly.pdbx_seq_one_letter_code
_entity_poly.pdbx_strand_id
1 'polypeptide(L)' 'MASLTTTSEAAHEPQGAQDDSLLAEIRLFWRQFFVQAFAPYRPELYYMRGPGPAWRAKHGHKSPPLG' A
#
# COMPACT_ATOMS: atom_id res chain seq x y z
N MET A 1 45.76 -42.82 -23.19
CA MET A 1 44.42 -43.18 -22.65
C MET A 1 43.99 -42.06 -21.72
N ALA A 2 43.30 -41.04 -22.23
CA ALA A 2 42.76 -39.95 -21.40
C ALA A 2 41.26 -40.20 -21.24
N SER A 3 40.83 -40.54 -20.03
CA SER A 3 39.41 -40.77 -19.72
C SER A 3 38.74 -39.44 -19.45
N LEU A 4 37.73 -39.10 -20.26
CA LEU A 4 36.84 -37.97 -20.01
C LEU A 4 35.86 -38.36 -18.90
N THR A 5 36.03 -37.82 -17.70
CA THR A 5 35.02 -37.94 -16.66
C THR A 5 33.93 -36.91 -16.96
N THR A 6 32.89 -37.34 -17.67
CA THR A 6 31.65 -36.56 -17.77
C THR A 6 30.94 -36.69 -16.42
N THR A 7 31.12 -35.71 -15.54
CA THR A 7 30.30 -35.60 -14.34
C THR A 7 28.92 -35.13 -14.81
N SER A 8 28.05 -36.09 -15.06
CA SER A 8 26.62 -35.85 -15.23
C SER A 8 26.05 -35.53 -13.85
N GLU A 9 26.10 -34.24 -13.49
CA GLU A 9 25.42 -33.71 -12.33
C GLU A 9 23.94 -33.56 -12.70
N ALA A 10 23.24 -34.69 -12.66
CA ALA A 10 21.79 -34.73 -12.63
C ALA A 10 21.34 -34.23 -11.26
N ALA A 11 21.21 -32.91 -11.12
CA ALA A 11 20.42 -32.28 -10.05
C ALA A 11 19.45 -31.30 -10.72
N HIS A 12 18.34 -31.85 -11.21
CA HIS A 12 17.18 -31.08 -11.62
C HIS A 12 16.49 -30.59 -10.34
N GLU A 13 16.85 -29.37 -9.91
CA GLU A 13 16.18 -28.64 -8.85
C GLU A 13 14.69 -28.43 -9.20
N PRO A 14 13.76 -28.55 -8.24
CA PRO A 14 12.34 -28.37 -8.50
C PRO A 14 12.06 -26.87 -8.70
N GLN A 15 11.95 -26.44 -9.96
CA GLN A 15 11.62 -25.07 -10.37
C GLN A 15 10.21 -24.61 -9.92
N GLY A 16 9.41 -25.47 -9.29
CA GLY A 16 8.03 -25.18 -8.88
C GLY A 16 7.84 -24.34 -7.62
N ALA A 17 8.90 -24.07 -6.84
CA ALA A 17 8.77 -23.29 -5.58
C ALA A 17 8.73 -21.76 -5.78
N GLN A 18 9.23 -21.25 -6.91
CA GLN A 18 9.32 -19.80 -7.15
C GLN A 18 7.98 -19.18 -7.53
N ASP A 19 7.17 -19.91 -8.31
CA ASP A 19 5.85 -19.45 -8.76
C ASP A 19 4.88 -19.28 -7.58
N ASP A 20 4.95 -20.17 -6.59
CA ASP A 20 4.14 -20.09 -5.37
C ASP A 20 4.51 -18.87 -4.52
N SER A 21 5.78 -18.48 -4.49
CA SER A 21 6.25 -17.31 -3.73
C SER A 21 5.75 -16.00 -4.34
N LEU A 22 5.84 -15.84 -5.67
CA LEU A 22 5.35 -14.64 -6.36
C LEU A 22 3.83 -14.49 -6.18
N LEU A 23 3.08 -15.58 -6.35
CA LEU A 23 1.63 -15.57 -6.16
C LEU A 23 1.25 -15.28 -4.69
N ALA A 24 2.04 -15.76 -3.73
CA ALA A 24 1.85 -15.44 -2.32
C ALA A 24 2.08 -13.95 -2.02
N GLU A 25 3.12 -13.34 -2.60
CA GLU A 25 3.38 -11.91 -2.48
C GLU A 25 2.27 -11.06 -3.10
N ILE A 26 1.81 -11.41 -4.30
CA ILE A 26 0.70 -10.73 -4.96
C ILE A 26 -0.58 -10.82 -4.11
N ARG A 27 -0.89 -11.99 -3.55
CA ARG A 27 -2.03 -12.17 -2.65
C ARG A 27 -1.90 -11.33 -1.38
N LEU A 28 -0.69 -11.25 -0.80
CA LEU A 28 -0.43 -10.43 0.39
C LEU A 28 -0.66 -8.95 0.10
N PHE A 29 -0.16 -8.47 -1.04
CA PHE A 29 -0.37 -7.11 -1.51
C PHE A 29 -1.86 -6.77 -1.65
N TRP A 30 -2.63 -7.60 -2.37
CA TRP A 30 -4.06 -7.36 -2.56
C TRP A 30 -4.82 -7.35 -1.22
N ARG A 31 -4.49 -8.25 -0.29
CA ARG A 31 -5.10 -8.28 1.05
C ARG A 31 -4.90 -6.96 1.79
N GLN A 32 -3.68 -6.41 1.75
CA GLN A 32 -3.37 -5.13 2.41
C GLN A 32 -4.01 -3.95 1.68
N PHE A 33 -4.01 -3.97 0.35
CA PHE A 33 -4.64 -2.94 -0.47
C PHE A 33 -6.13 -2.79 -0.16
N PHE A 34 -6.90 -3.88 -0.12
CA PHE A 34 -8.33 -3.83 0.19
C PHE A 34 -8.62 -3.25 1.57
N VAL A 35 -7.81 -3.59 2.58
CA VAL A 35 -7.96 -3.02 3.93
C VAL A 35 -7.75 -1.51 3.94
N GLN A 36 -6.74 -1.00 3.22
CA GLN A 36 -6.46 0.43 3.13
C GLN A 36 -7.47 1.18 2.25
N ALA A 37 -7.78 0.65 1.06
CA ALA A 37 -8.65 1.29 0.08
C ALA A 37 -10.09 1.43 0.56
N PHE A 38 -10.56 0.46 1.35
CA PHE A 38 -11.91 0.44 1.91
C PHE A 38 -11.92 0.68 3.42
N ALA A 39 -10.81 1.21 3.98
CA ALA A 39 -10.81 1.67 5.35
C ALA A 39 -11.90 2.73 5.53
N PRO A 40 -12.78 2.61 6.55
CA PRO A 40 -13.79 3.61 6.80
C PRO A 40 -13.14 4.98 6.94
N TYR A 41 -13.60 5.94 6.15
CA TYR A 41 -13.18 7.32 6.32
C TYR A 41 -13.53 7.73 7.75
N ARG A 42 -12.50 8.09 8.53
CA ARG A 42 -12.57 8.56 9.91
C ARG A 42 -12.41 10.08 9.92
N PRO A 43 -13.43 10.82 9.53
CA PRO A 43 -13.36 12.27 9.42
C PRO A 43 -13.00 12.92 10.77
N GLU A 44 -13.23 12.22 11.90
CA GLU A 44 -12.84 12.55 13.29
C GLU A 44 -11.37 12.98 13.42
N LEU A 45 -10.49 12.38 12.62
CA LEU A 45 -9.06 12.68 12.63
C LEU A 45 -8.70 13.98 11.89
N TYR A 46 -9.59 14.45 11.02
CA TYR A 46 -9.31 15.50 10.05
C TYR A 46 -10.17 16.76 10.25
N TYR A 47 -11.34 16.66 10.87
CA TYR A 47 -12.27 17.79 10.98
C TYR A 47 -12.19 18.62 12.26
N MET A 48 -11.25 18.35 13.17
CA MET A 48 -11.09 19.15 14.39
C MET A 48 -10.23 20.42 14.16
N ARG A 49 -10.34 21.09 13.01
CA ARG A 49 -9.61 22.34 12.72
C ARG A 49 -10.49 23.54 12.36
N GLY A 50 -11.81 23.34 12.32
CA GLY A 50 -12.74 24.39 11.89
C GLY A 50 -12.48 24.83 10.44
N PRO A 51 -13.14 25.89 9.98
CA PRO A 51 -12.95 26.38 8.63
C PRO A 51 -11.51 26.89 8.43
N GLY A 52 -10.84 26.34 7.41
CA GLY A 52 -9.46 26.70 7.07
C GLY A 52 -9.30 28.18 6.64
N PRO A 53 -8.04 28.66 6.48
CA PRO A 53 -7.75 30.05 6.14
C PRO A 53 -8.46 30.54 4.87
N ALA A 54 -8.57 29.69 3.84
CA ALA A 54 -9.27 30.02 2.60
C ALA A 54 -10.78 30.25 2.78
N TRP A 55 -11.40 29.58 3.74
CA TRP A 55 -12.79 29.81 4.09
C TRP A 55 -12.95 31.10 4.90
N ARG A 56 -12.03 31.35 5.86
CA ARG A 56 -12.04 32.58 6.67
C ARG A 56 -11.78 33.84 5.83
N ALA A 57 -10.94 33.77 4.81
CA ALA A 57 -10.74 34.89 3.87
C ALA A 57 -12.04 35.28 3.15
N LYS A 58 -12.96 34.34 2.91
CA LYS A 58 -14.24 34.59 2.23
C LYS A 58 -15.36 35.00 3.18
N HIS A 59 -15.32 34.56 4.43
CA HIS A 59 -16.47 34.65 5.36
C HIS A 59 -16.17 35.25 6.73
N GLY A 60 -14.90 35.51 7.07
CA GLY A 60 -14.45 35.99 8.39
C GLY A 60 -14.73 37.47 8.65
N HIS A 61 -15.21 38.23 7.66
CA HIS A 61 -15.48 39.66 7.77
C HIS A 61 -16.90 39.98 8.29
N LYS A 62 -17.51 39.10 9.07
CA LYS A 62 -18.73 39.46 9.81
C LYS A 62 -18.30 40.09 11.13
N SER A 63 -18.10 41.40 11.12
CA SER A 63 -18.05 42.18 12.36
C SER A 63 -19.33 41.88 13.16
N PRO A 64 -19.25 41.57 14.46
CA PRO A 64 -20.45 41.40 15.25
C PRO A 64 -21.22 42.74 15.26
N PRO A 65 -22.56 42.73 15.24
CA PRO A 65 -23.31 43.96 15.43
C PRO A 65 -22.93 44.55 16.77
N LEU A 66 -22.44 45.80 16.74
CA LEU A 66 -22.23 46.61 17.93
C LEU A 66 -23.61 46.80 18.57
N GLY A 67 -23.81 46.16 19.72
CA GLY A 67 -24.91 46.45 20.64
C GLY A 67 -24.46 47.43 21.71
#